data_AF-A0A6L0X436-F1
#
_entry.id   AF-A0A6L0X436-F1
#
_cell.length_a   1.000
_cell.length_b   1.000
_cell.length_c   1.000
_cell.angle_alpha   90.00
_cell.angle_beta   90.00
_cell.angle_gamma   90.00
#
_symmetry.space_group_name_H-M   'P 1'
#
loop_
_entity.id
_entity.type
_entity.pdbx_description
1 polymer ?
#
loop_
_entity_poly.entity_id
_entity_poly.type
_entity_poly.pdbx_seq_one_letter_code
_entity_poly.pdbx_strand_id
1 'polypeptide(L)'
;MFCGSRRVYRAALFHGASLPRKYISLGGWCGPALMLGKLGLRTEAYPFDFSRVTLDGLMHFIRNGFAEGFYPPGPPPYRPECVGPWVLFRGQHTAFAHFDLNDPHVQAHFQVKMRRFDAVLDSPERPVTFFRTVTARYPQEELALALDLEEAVARRNPSLDFRIVFMVHDQGLRANAVQLAPLSPRVTLWTLQYRGLPGDTLFDRTHTAYRTVMMHSVAESNWPAVNVGAATPPPATVASAEARDFESGALRCDGAIRTDDVPLADLTVARFPWRGHDNLALINGVASVGGTCAGIGSTKMLEDTSAAPQVEGRVRRKCRYCGDATYHAAGRPFRTERPFTDEEDQLVLIHLYQILTGGDKVAAVEKLAHEMQRGTYEVICRIQHLTNSSTKLMDSIDPASPSDS
;
A
#
# COMPACT_ATOMS: atom_id res chain seq x y z
N MET A 1 5.32 15.74 6.97
CA MET A 1 4.22 16.71 6.76
C MET A 1 4.60 17.53 5.53
N PHE A 2 4.05 17.25 4.35
CA PHE A 2 4.42 17.95 3.10
C PHE A 2 3.56 19.21 2.94
N CYS A 3 4.20 20.38 2.89
CA CYS A 3 3.60 21.65 2.54
C CYS A 3 4.42 22.28 1.40
N GLY A 4 3.73 22.76 0.37
CA GLY A 4 4.28 23.31 -0.86
C GLY A 4 3.25 23.30 -2.00
N SER A 5 1.99 23.62 -1.72
CA SER A 5 1.30 24.83 -2.22
C SER A 5 1.20 24.99 -3.76
N ARG A 6 0.13 24.41 -4.32
CA ARG A 6 -0.89 25.20 -5.04
C ARG A 6 -2.22 25.07 -4.28
N ARG A 7 -2.53 26.07 -3.45
CA ARG A 7 -3.82 26.20 -2.75
C ARG A 7 -4.93 26.41 -3.79
N VAL A 8 -5.63 25.33 -4.11
CA VAL A 8 -7.09 25.39 -4.25
C VAL A 8 -7.61 24.71 -3.00
N TYR A 9 -8.10 25.49 -2.03
CA TYR A 9 -8.98 24.97 -0.98
C TYR A 9 -10.27 24.50 -1.67
N ARG A 10 -10.24 23.33 -2.31
CA ARG A 10 -11.46 22.59 -2.56
C ARG A 10 -11.90 22.11 -1.18
N ALA A 11 -13.01 22.66 -0.69
CA ALA A 11 -13.70 22.12 0.47
C ALA A 11 -13.80 20.59 0.27
N ALA A 12 -13.31 19.83 1.25
CA ALA A 12 -13.43 18.39 1.22
C ALA A 12 -14.94 18.07 1.16
N LEU A 13 -15.36 17.38 0.09
CA LEU A 13 -16.77 17.27 -0.32
C LEU A 13 -17.69 16.79 0.81
N PHE A 14 -17.18 15.94 1.69
CA PHE A 14 -17.94 15.31 2.77
C PHE A 14 -17.51 15.75 4.16
N HIS A 15 -16.70 16.81 4.29
CA HIS A 15 -16.24 17.25 5.60
C HIS A 15 -17.42 17.68 6.49
N GLY A 16 -17.56 17.04 7.65
CA GLY A 16 -18.67 17.27 8.57
C GLY A 16 -20.01 16.64 8.15
N ALA A 17 -20.06 15.91 7.03
CA ALA A 17 -21.27 15.22 6.60
C ALA A 17 -21.52 13.96 7.46
N SER A 18 -22.80 13.68 7.76
CA SER A 18 -23.19 12.39 8.29
C SER A 18 -23.17 11.35 7.16
N LEU A 19 -22.18 10.46 7.21
CA LEU A 19 -21.99 9.43 6.19
C LEU A 19 -22.73 8.14 6.58
N PRO A 20 -23.42 7.48 5.63
CA PRO A 20 -24.19 6.26 5.90
C PRO A 20 -23.32 5.07 6.30
N ARG A 21 -22.02 5.11 5.95
CA ARG A 21 -21.03 4.07 6.25
C ARG A 21 -19.72 4.68 6.75
N LYS A 22 -18.88 3.89 7.43
CA LYS A 22 -17.46 4.17 7.61
C LYS A 22 -16.69 3.75 6.36
N TYR A 23 -15.69 4.54 5.95
CA TYR A 23 -14.86 4.24 4.79
C TYR A 23 -13.41 4.05 5.23
N ILE A 24 -12.85 2.86 4.95
CA ILE A 24 -11.60 2.41 5.56
C ILE A 24 -10.67 1.84 4.50
N SER A 25 -9.39 2.20 4.54
CA SER A 25 -8.36 1.55 3.73
C SER A 25 -7.95 0.21 4.35
N LEU A 26 -7.92 -0.85 3.55
CA LEU A 26 -7.29 -2.14 3.86
C LEU A 26 -5.84 -2.22 3.35
N GLY A 27 -5.26 -1.09 2.98
CA GLY A 27 -3.87 -0.96 2.57
C GLY A 27 -3.58 -1.49 1.16
N GLY A 28 -2.39 -2.09 1.04
CA GLY A 28 -1.70 -2.31 -0.24
C GLY A 28 -0.70 -1.19 -0.47
N TRP A 29 -1.18 0.05 -0.47
CA TRP A 29 -0.37 1.28 -0.38
C TRP A 29 -1.21 2.44 0.19
N CYS A 30 -0.64 3.63 0.31
CA CYS A 30 -1.29 4.78 0.97
C CYS A 30 -2.39 5.48 0.15
N GLY A 31 -2.54 5.17 -1.14
CA GLY A 31 -3.46 5.86 -2.05
C GLY A 31 -4.92 5.94 -1.58
N PRO A 32 -5.57 4.82 -1.18
CA PRO A 32 -6.94 4.86 -0.69
C PRO A 32 -7.12 5.78 0.52
N ALA A 33 -6.25 5.68 1.52
CA ALA A 33 -6.33 6.51 2.72
C ALA A 33 -6.15 8.00 2.43
N LEU A 34 -5.20 8.35 1.55
CA LEU A 34 -4.96 9.73 1.12
C LEU A 34 -6.17 10.30 0.37
N MET A 35 -6.79 9.53 -0.54
CA MET A 35 -7.97 9.99 -1.27
C MET A 35 -9.20 10.11 -0.36
N LEU A 36 -9.44 9.13 0.53
CA LEU A 36 -10.53 9.22 1.51
C LEU A 36 -10.38 10.48 2.39
N GLY A 37 -9.16 10.81 2.81
CA GLY A 37 -8.85 12.06 3.52
C GLY A 37 -9.15 13.29 2.67
N LYS A 38 -8.71 13.32 1.41
CA LYS A 38 -8.93 14.45 0.48
C LYS A 38 -10.41 14.70 0.18
N LEU A 39 -11.24 13.65 0.15
CA LEU A 39 -12.69 13.75 -0.05
C LEU A 39 -13.46 14.07 1.24
N GLY A 40 -12.81 14.00 2.40
CA GLY A 40 -13.48 14.15 3.70
C GLY A 40 -14.26 12.92 4.16
N LEU A 41 -14.00 11.75 3.55
CA LEU A 41 -14.63 10.47 3.87
C LEU A 41 -13.91 9.73 5.02
N ARG A 42 -12.64 10.04 5.25
CA ARG A 42 -11.84 9.45 6.33
C ARG A 42 -12.04 10.23 7.63
N THR A 43 -12.68 9.60 8.60
CA THR A 43 -12.92 10.19 9.94
C THR A 43 -11.81 9.87 10.93
N GLU A 44 -11.12 8.74 10.75
CA GLU A 44 -10.14 8.21 11.69
C GLU A 44 -8.98 7.53 10.95
N ALA A 45 -7.87 7.29 11.66
CA ALA A 45 -6.72 6.57 11.14
C ALA A 45 -6.73 5.08 11.51
N TYR A 46 -6.35 4.22 10.58
CA TYR A 46 -6.36 2.76 10.70
C TYR A 46 -4.95 2.18 10.43
N PRO A 47 -4.66 0.94 10.88
CA PRO A 47 -3.29 0.41 10.88
C PRO A 47 -2.73 0.19 9.46
N PHE A 48 -3.62 0.01 8.48
CA PHE A 48 -3.28 -0.25 7.08
C PHE A 48 -3.31 0.99 6.19
N ASP A 49 -3.57 2.18 6.74
CA ASP A 49 -3.64 3.42 5.94
C ASP A 49 -2.29 3.77 5.27
N PHE A 50 -1.19 3.47 5.96
CA PHE A 50 0.16 3.83 5.53
C PHE A 50 1.17 2.69 5.67
N SER A 51 0.70 1.47 5.97
CA SER A 51 1.51 0.27 5.87
C SER A 51 1.20 -0.45 4.56
N ARG A 52 2.25 -0.95 3.93
CA ARG A 52 2.10 -1.97 2.90
C ARG A 52 1.75 -3.26 3.61
N VAL A 53 0.71 -3.96 3.16
CA VAL A 53 0.26 -5.19 3.81
C VAL A 53 -0.22 -6.19 2.77
N THR A 54 0.24 -7.42 2.91
CA THR A 54 -0.16 -8.54 2.07
C THR A 54 -1.59 -8.98 2.33
N LEU A 55 -2.28 -9.55 1.33
CA LEU A 55 -3.68 -9.91 1.50
C LEU A 55 -3.85 -11.10 2.46
N ASP A 56 -2.92 -12.07 2.44
CA ASP A 56 -2.86 -13.13 3.44
C ASP A 56 -2.52 -12.61 4.84
N GLY A 57 -1.65 -11.60 4.93
CA GLY A 57 -1.39 -10.90 6.18
C GLY A 57 -2.62 -10.20 6.74
N LEU A 58 -3.38 -9.52 5.89
CA LEU A 58 -4.62 -8.87 6.29
C LEU A 58 -5.63 -9.88 6.86
N MET A 59 -5.78 -11.04 6.20
CA MET A 59 -6.62 -12.13 6.69
C MET A 59 -6.13 -12.68 8.02
N HIS A 60 -4.81 -12.84 8.20
CA HIS A 60 -4.21 -13.23 9.48
C HIS A 60 -4.57 -12.23 10.59
N PHE A 61 -4.41 -10.92 10.36
CA PHE A 61 -4.75 -9.90 11.36
C PHE A 61 -6.25 -9.84 11.67
N ILE A 62 -7.11 -10.06 10.67
CA ILE A 62 -8.56 -10.15 10.88
C ILE A 62 -8.90 -11.38 11.73
N ARG A 63 -8.27 -12.54 11.48
CA ARG A 63 -8.62 -13.78 12.19
C ARG A 63 -8.03 -13.84 13.59
N ASN A 64 -6.80 -13.36 13.75
CA ASN A 64 -5.96 -13.63 14.92
C ASN A 64 -5.55 -12.36 15.70
N GLY A 65 -5.92 -11.18 15.21
CA GLY A 65 -5.45 -9.91 15.76
C GLY A 65 -3.99 -9.60 15.39
N PHE A 66 -3.40 -8.62 16.08
CA PHE A 66 -2.12 -8.01 15.69
C PHE A 66 -0.89 -8.49 16.49
N ALA A 67 -1.07 -9.48 17.37
CA ALA A 67 -0.02 -9.95 18.26
C ALA A 67 1.19 -10.56 17.52
N GLU A 68 0.96 -11.19 16.37
CA GLU A 68 1.99 -11.85 15.58
C GLU A 68 2.02 -11.30 14.14
N GLY A 69 3.21 -11.01 13.62
CA GLY A 69 3.44 -10.75 12.20
C GLY A 69 3.16 -9.33 11.71
N PHE A 70 2.64 -8.43 12.56
CA PHE A 70 2.41 -7.03 12.18
C PHE A 70 3.68 -6.20 12.19
N TYR A 71 4.58 -6.42 13.15
CA TYR A 71 5.90 -5.78 13.20
C TYR A 71 6.98 -6.68 12.59
N PRO A 72 8.16 -6.13 12.25
CA PRO A 72 9.30 -6.93 11.81
C PRO A 72 9.66 -8.05 12.80
N PRO A 73 10.25 -9.16 12.35
CA PRO A 73 10.64 -10.25 13.22
C PRO A 73 11.73 -9.83 14.22
N GLY A 74 11.64 -10.35 15.44
CA GLY A 74 12.58 -10.06 16.54
C GLY A 74 12.06 -8.99 17.52
N PRO A 75 12.70 -8.82 18.68
CA PRO A 75 12.39 -7.71 19.58
C PRO A 75 12.95 -6.39 19.01
N PRO A 76 12.37 -5.22 19.37
CA PRO A 76 13.03 -3.94 19.15
C PRO A 76 14.43 -3.88 19.77
N PRO A 77 15.39 -3.13 19.19
CA PRO A 77 15.20 -2.29 18.01
C PRO A 77 15.10 -3.10 16.72
N TYR A 78 14.07 -2.80 15.93
CA TYR A 78 13.92 -3.35 14.59
C TYR A 78 14.97 -2.77 13.66
N ARG A 79 15.54 -3.63 12.81
CA ARG A 79 16.50 -3.22 11.78
C ARG A 79 15.74 -2.76 10.54
N PRO A 80 15.90 -1.50 10.09
CA PRO A 80 15.35 -1.05 8.83
C PRO A 80 16.35 -1.25 7.69
N GLU A 81 15.81 -1.12 6.49
CA GLU A 81 16.48 -1.43 5.24
C GLU A 81 16.35 -0.25 4.29
N CYS A 82 17.48 0.24 3.78
CA CYS A 82 17.50 1.33 2.81
C CYS A 82 17.24 0.77 1.40
N VAL A 83 16.06 1.05 0.84
CA VAL A 83 15.65 0.57 -0.47
C VAL A 83 15.34 1.76 -1.37
N GLY A 84 16.33 2.15 -2.19
CA GLY A 84 16.20 3.34 -3.03
C GLY A 84 16.07 4.62 -2.19
N PRO A 85 15.02 5.44 -2.40
CA PRO A 85 14.77 6.64 -1.62
C PRO A 85 14.00 6.37 -0.32
N TRP A 86 13.81 5.11 0.08
CA TRP A 86 13.01 4.74 1.25
C TRP A 86 13.86 4.11 2.36
N VAL A 87 13.43 4.30 3.61
CA VAL A 87 13.90 3.51 4.76
C VAL A 87 12.72 2.66 5.22
N LEU A 88 12.84 1.34 5.05
CA LEU A 88 11.74 0.41 5.25
C LEU A 88 11.99 -0.46 6.48
N PHE A 89 10.98 -0.59 7.32
CA PHE A 89 10.90 -1.68 8.28
C PHE A 89 10.03 -2.79 7.68
N ARG A 90 10.63 -3.91 7.30
CA ARG A 90 9.94 -5.00 6.59
C ARG A 90 9.72 -6.19 7.52
N GLY A 91 8.47 -6.62 7.62
CA GLY A 91 8.09 -7.88 8.26
C GLY A 91 7.71 -8.93 7.23
N GLN A 92 7.11 -10.01 7.72
CA GLN A 92 6.51 -11.03 6.85
C GLN A 92 5.39 -10.40 6.02
N HIS A 93 4.37 -9.89 6.71
CA HIS A 93 3.12 -9.47 6.08
C HIS A 93 3.05 -7.99 5.77
N THR A 94 3.88 -7.19 6.43
CA THR A 94 3.79 -5.74 6.46
C THR A 94 5.11 -5.09 6.12
N ALA A 95 5.05 -3.85 5.63
CA ALA A 95 6.19 -2.97 5.59
C ALA A 95 5.78 -1.53 5.86
N PHE A 96 6.66 -0.83 6.57
CA PHE A 96 6.45 0.53 7.01
C PHE A 96 7.50 1.42 6.38
N ALA A 97 7.03 2.37 5.56
CA ALA A 97 7.80 3.52 5.10
C ALA A 97 7.40 4.73 5.94
N HIS A 98 8.26 5.75 6.02
CA HIS A 98 7.97 7.02 6.69
C HIS A 98 7.76 6.97 8.21
N PHE A 99 8.02 5.85 8.88
CA PHE A 99 7.85 5.70 10.32
C PHE A 99 9.09 5.07 10.93
N ASP A 100 9.61 5.68 12.00
CA ASP A 100 10.59 5.02 12.84
C ASP A 100 9.87 4.05 13.80
N LEU A 101 9.91 2.74 13.50
CA LEU A 101 9.29 1.74 14.39
C LEU A 101 10.04 1.55 15.71
N ASN A 102 11.23 2.14 15.87
CA ASN A 102 11.94 2.13 17.14
C ASN A 102 11.52 3.27 18.06
N ASP A 103 10.68 4.20 17.59
CA ASP A 103 10.06 5.23 18.41
C ASP A 103 8.84 4.64 19.17
N PRO A 104 8.85 4.62 20.52
CA PRO A 104 7.73 4.17 21.32
C PRO A 104 6.41 4.93 21.05
N HIS A 105 6.47 6.21 20.67
CA HIS A 105 5.28 7.00 20.33
C HIS A 105 4.65 6.52 19.02
N VAL A 106 5.47 6.16 18.03
CA VAL A 106 4.99 5.56 16.78
C VAL A 106 4.32 4.22 17.05
N GLN A 107 4.95 3.36 17.87
CA GLN A 107 4.36 2.08 18.27
C GLN A 107 3.02 2.28 19.00
N ALA A 108 2.96 3.18 19.98
CA ALA A 108 1.74 3.50 20.71
C ALA A 108 0.61 4.00 19.78
N HIS A 109 0.94 4.84 18.80
CA HIS A 109 -0.02 5.28 17.78
C HIS A 109 -0.55 4.12 16.94
N PHE A 110 0.28 3.15 16.56
CA PHE A 110 -0.19 1.95 15.87
C PHE A 110 -1.10 1.09 16.74
N GLN A 111 -0.79 0.94 18.03
CA GLN A 111 -1.65 0.22 18.98
C GLN A 111 -3.06 0.82 19.09
N VAL A 112 -3.18 2.16 19.09
CA VAL A 112 -4.48 2.83 19.03
C VAL A 112 -5.23 2.51 17.73
N LYS A 113 -4.53 2.54 16.58
CA LYS A 113 -5.12 2.21 15.28
C LYS A 113 -5.60 0.76 15.21
N MET A 114 -4.82 -0.19 15.75
CA MET A 114 -5.18 -1.61 15.83
C MET A 114 -6.46 -1.81 16.61
N ARG A 115 -6.53 -1.30 17.84
CA ARG A 115 -7.75 -1.38 18.67
C ARG A 115 -8.97 -0.78 17.99
N ARG A 116 -8.80 0.34 17.29
CA ARG A 116 -9.87 0.96 16.50
C ARG A 116 -10.33 0.05 15.35
N PHE A 117 -9.40 -0.60 14.65
CA PHE A 117 -9.72 -1.54 13.59
C PHE A 117 -10.45 -2.77 14.12
N ASP A 118 -9.99 -3.34 15.24
CA ASP A 118 -10.71 -4.42 15.93
C ASP A 118 -12.13 -3.99 16.31
N ALA A 119 -12.31 -2.79 16.89
CA ALA A 119 -13.63 -2.27 17.24
C ALA A 119 -14.56 -2.09 16.03
N VAL A 120 -14.03 -1.74 14.86
CA VAL A 120 -14.82 -1.69 13.61
C VAL A 120 -15.33 -3.08 13.22
N LEU A 121 -14.54 -4.11 13.43
CA LEU A 121 -14.93 -5.49 13.10
C LEU A 121 -15.86 -6.08 14.16
N ASP A 122 -15.55 -5.90 15.44
CA ASP A 122 -16.20 -6.60 16.55
C ASP A 122 -17.46 -5.88 17.03
N SER A 123 -17.49 -4.55 16.97
CA SER A 123 -18.57 -3.71 17.50
C SER A 123 -18.87 -2.52 16.57
N PRO A 124 -19.33 -2.76 15.33
CA PRO A 124 -19.54 -1.70 14.36
C PRO A 124 -20.67 -0.76 14.76
N GLU A 125 -20.37 0.54 14.85
CA GLU A 125 -21.38 1.59 15.07
C GLU A 125 -22.27 1.84 13.83
N ARG A 126 -21.77 1.48 12.65
CA ARG A 126 -22.43 1.66 11.36
C ARG A 126 -21.83 0.72 10.32
N PRO A 127 -22.50 0.48 9.18
CA PRO A 127 -21.94 -0.30 8.07
C PRO A 127 -20.59 0.23 7.59
N VAL A 128 -19.81 -0.62 6.93
CA VAL A 128 -18.42 -0.31 6.53
C VAL A 128 -18.21 -0.56 5.04
N THR A 129 -17.49 0.32 4.36
CA THR A 129 -16.93 0.05 3.03
C THR A 129 -15.42 0.09 3.12
N PHE A 130 -14.82 -1.04 2.82
CA PHE A 130 -13.39 -1.24 2.77
C PHE A 130 -12.84 -1.01 1.36
N PHE A 131 -11.68 -0.36 1.26
CA PHE A 131 -10.98 -0.14 0.00
C PHE A 131 -9.62 -0.84 0.02
N ARG A 132 -9.36 -1.68 -0.98
CA ARG A 132 -8.10 -2.42 -1.14
C ARG A 132 -7.48 -2.13 -2.50
N THR A 133 -6.25 -1.64 -2.50
CA THR A 133 -5.46 -1.60 -3.73
C THR A 133 -4.77 -2.94 -3.92
N VAL A 134 -4.94 -3.54 -5.10
CA VAL A 134 -4.17 -4.70 -5.51
C VAL A 134 -2.75 -4.27 -5.83
N THR A 135 -1.79 -4.87 -5.14
CA THR A 135 -0.37 -4.53 -5.22
C THR A 135 0.53 -5.72 -5.54
N ALA A 136 -0.07 -6.89 -5.75
CA ALA A 136 0.60 -8.03 -6.37
C ALA A 136 1.16 -7.66 -7.74
N ARG A 137 2.37 -8.18 -8.02
CA ARG A 137 2.98 -8.07 -9.34
C ARG A 137 2.06 -8.60 -10.44
N TYR A 138 1.44 -9.74 -10.17
CA TYR A 138 0.40 -10.35 -10.99
C TYR A 138 -0.94 -10.19 -10.26
N PRO A 139 -1.84 -9.29 -10.70
CA PRO A 139 -3.07 -9.00 -9.98
C PRO A 139 -3.91 -10.24 -9.64
N GLN A 140 -3.91 -11.24 -10.51
CA GLN A 140 -4.66 -12.48 -10.32
C GLN A 140 -4.29 -13.22 -9.03
N GLU A 141 -3.05 -13.13 -8.56
CA GLU A 141 -2.62 -13.83 -7.34
C GLU A 141 -3.32 -13.29 -6.09
N GLU A 142 -3.50 -11.97 -6.03
CA GLU A 142 -4.19 -11.32 -4.92
C GLU A 142 -5.71 -11.38 -5.10
N LEU A 143 -6.21 -11.24 -6.34
CA LEU A 143 -7.64 -11.41 -6.63
C LEU A 143 -8.15 -12.82 -6.32
N ALA A 144 -7.30 -13.85 -6.44
CA ALA A 144 -7.64 -15.22 -6.04
C ALA A 144 -7.94 -15.38 -4.54
N LEU A 145 -7.52 -14.43 -3.70
CA LEU A 145 -7.76 -14.43 -2.25
C LEU A 145 -8.89 -13.47 -1.84
N ALA A 146 -9.54 -12.79 -2.80
CA ALA A 146 -10.55 -11.77 -2.49
C ALA A 146 -11.75 -12.33 -1.73
N LEU A 147 -12.22 -13.53 -2.10
CA LEU A 147 -13.33 -14.20 -1.42
C LEU A 147 -12.92 -14.78 -0.06
N ASP A 148 -11.66 -15.19 0.11
CA ASP A 148 -11.13 -15.61 1.41
C ASP A 148 -11.07 -14.44 2.40
N LEU A 149 -10.81 -13.23 1.90
CA LEU A 149 -10.88 -11.99 2.69
C LEU A 149 -12.32 -11.68 3.09
N GLU A 150 -13.27 -11.73 2.14
CA GLU A 150 -14.70 -11.56 2.44
C GLU A 150 -15.15 -12.54 3.53
N GLU A 151 -14.77 -13.81 3.38
CA GLU A 151 -15.08 -14.85 4.35
C GLU A 151 -14.41 -14.57 5.71
N ALA A 152 -13.16 -14.10 5.75
CA ALA A 152 -12.48 -13.76 6.99
C ALA A 152 -13.22 -12.66 7.76
N VAL A 153 -13.69 -11.61 7.08
CA VAL A 153 -14.48 -10.53 7.69
C VAL A 153 -15.83 -11.06 8.17
N ALA A 154 -16.55 -11.81 7.32
CA ALA A 154 -17.86 -12.36 7.65
C ALA A 154 -17.80 -13.37 8.82
N ARG A 155 -16.74 -14.17 8.92
CA ARG A 155 -16.53 -15.08 10.06
C ARG A 155 -16.23 -14.35 11.35
N ARG A 156 -15.45 -13.26 11.31
CA ARG A 156 -15.14 -12.47 12.51
C ARG A 156 -16.40 -11.81 13.08
N ASN A 157 -17.23 -11.25 12.22
CA ASN A 157 -18.52 -10.71 12.63
C ASN A 157 -19.60 -10.95 11.57
N PRO A 158 -20.45 -11.98 11.73
CA PRO A 158 -21.52 -12.28 10.79
C PRO A 158 -22.58 -11.19 10.65
N SER A 159 -22.73 -10.34 11.68
CA SER A 159 -23.70 -9.23 11.70
C SER A 159 -23.19 -7.95 11.04
N LEU A 160 -21.88 -7.87 10.73
CA LEU A 160 -21.29 -6.71 10.12
C LEU A 160 -21.81 -6.53 8.68
N ASP A 161 -22.49 -5.41 8.43
CA ASP A 161 -22.78 -4.96 7.07
C ASP A 161 -21.52 -4.31 6.47
N PHE A 162 -20.79 -5.08 5.65
CA PHE A 162 -19.59 -4.60 4.99
C PHE A 162 -19.60 -4.81 3.49
N ARG A 163 -18.79 -3.99 2.84
CA ARG A 163 -18.47 -4.03 1.41
C ARG A 163 -16.97 -3.92 1.22
N ILE A 164 -16.45 -4.50 0.13
CA ILE A 164 -15.03 -4.42 -0.24
C ILE A 164 -14.92 -3.94 -1.68
N VAL A 165 -14.06 -2.95 -1.90
CA VAL A 165 -13.74 -2.39 -3.20
C VAL A 165 -12.29 -2.70 -3.52
N PHE A 166 -12.07 -3.62 -4.46
CA PHE A 166 -10.74 -3.89 -5.01
C PHE A 166 -10.42 -2.96 -6.17
N MET A 167 -9.21 -2.43 -6.20
CA MET A 167 -8.74 -1.52 -7.25
C MET A 167 -7.38 -2.00 -7.78
N VAL A 168 -7.33 -2.32 -9.07
CA VAL A 168 -6.13 -2.76 -9.78
C VAL A 168 -5.60 -1.63 -10.62
N HIS A 169 -4.32 -1.32 -10.49
CA HIS A 169 -3.71 -0.20 -11.18
C HIS A 169 -3.23 -0.53 -12.60
N ASP A 170 -3.27 0.48 -13.46
CA ASP A 170 -2.49 0.61 -14.69
C ASP A 170 -2.66 -0.56 -15.68
N GLN A 171 -3.92 -0.79 -16.08
CA GLN A 171 -4.32 -1.90 -16.95
C GLN A 171 -4.40 -1.53 -18.46
N GLY A 172 -3.97 -0.32 -18.84
CA GLY A 172 -3.82 0.11 -20.24
C GLY A 172 -5.12 0.47 -20.96
N LEU A 173 -6.13 0.97 -20.24
CA LEU A 173 -7.41 1.40 -20.81
C LEU A 173 -7.41 2.93 -21.01
N ARG A 174 -8.22 3.39 -21.95
CA ARG A 174 -8.48 4.83 -22.14
C ARG A 174 -9.40 5.41 -21.06
N ALA A 175 -10.32 4.62 -20.55
CA ALA A 175 -11.15 5.01 -19.41
C ALA A 175 -10.30 5.21 -18.14
N ASN A 176 -10.64 6.18 -17.30
CA ASN A 176 -9.89 6.47 -16.07
C ASN A 176 -10.05 5.37 -15.02
N ALA A 177 -11.27 4.85 -14.90
CA ALA A 177 -11.59 3.74 -14.03
C ALA A 177 -12.74 2.94 -14.63
N VAL A 178 -12.71 1.62 -14.47
CA VAL A 178 -13.71 0.70 -15.03
C VAL A 178 -14.07 -0.33 -13.99
N GLN A 179 -15.37 -0.49 -13.74
CA GLN A 179 -15.87 -1.59 -12.94
C GLN A 179 -15.90 -2.86 -13.78
N LEU A 180 -15.34 -3.95 -13.24
CA LEU A 180 -15.53 -5.28 -13.79
C LEU A 180 -16.74 -5.94 -13.11
N ALA A 181 -17.15 -7.09 -13.62
CA ALA A 181 -18.12 -7.94 -12.95
C ALA A 181 -17.73 -8.11 -11.47
N PRO A 182 -18.69 -7.92 -10.54
CA PRO A 182 -18.40 -8.04 -9.11
C PRO A 182 -17.95 -9.47 -8.77
N LEU A 183 -17.08 -9.61 -7.77
CA LEU A 183 -16.59 -10.91 -7.31
C LEU A 183 -17.64 -11.60 -6.44
N SER A 184 -18.44 -10.81 -5.75
CA SER A 184 -19.59 -11.23 -4.96
C SER A 184 -20.54 -10.05 -4.77
N PRO A 185 -21.75 -10.23 -4.19
CA PRO A 185 -22.63 -9.11 -3.85
C PRO A 185 -22.01 -8.05 -2.93
N ARG A 186 -20.96 -8.39 -2.15
CA ARG A 186 -20.26 -7.46 -1.25
C ARG A 186 -18.93 -6.96 -1.81
N VAL A 187 -18.43 -7.55 -2.90
CA VAL A 187 -17.07 -7.31 -3.39
C VAL A 187 -17.10 -6.80 -4.83
N THR A 188 -16.76 -5.52 -5.02
CA THR A 188 -16.60 -4.92 -6.34
C THR A 188 -15.14 -4.89 -6.76
N LEU A 189 -14.92 -4.96 -8.07
CA LEU A 189 -13.58 -4.93 -8.67
C LEU A 189 -13.49 -3.80 -9.69
N TRP A 190 -12.42 -3.03 -9.58
CA TRP A 190 -12.13 -1.89 -10.43
C TRP A 190 -10.74 -2.01 -11.04
N THR A 191 -10.62 -1.53 -12.27
CA THR A 191 -9.32 -1.15 -12.84
C THR A 191 -9.20 0.37 -12.85
N LEU A 192 -7.99 0.87 -12.59
CA LEU A 192 -7.65 2.29 -12.55
C LEU A 192 -6.57 2.58 -13.57
N GLN A 193 -6.54 3.79 -14.12
CA GLN A 193 -5.49 4.23 -15.04
C GLN A 193 -4.75 5.46 -14.57
N TYR A 194 -3.48 5.52 -14.96
CA TYR A 194 -2.62 6.64 -14.63
C TYR A 194 -2.79 7.76 -15.65
N ARG A 195 -3.04 8.96 -15.16
CA ARG A 195 -3.21 10.18 -15.94
C ARG A 195 -2.42 11.32 -15.31
N GLY A 196 -1.54 11.94 -16.07
CA GLY A 196 -0.72 13.04 -15.56
C GLY A 196 0.49 13.26 -16.45
N LEU A 197 1.31 14.22 -16.04
CA LEU A 197 2.54 14.61 -16.74
C LEU A 197 3.76 13.87 -16.20
N PRO A 198 4.86 13.80 -16.97
CA PRO A 198 6.17 13.41 -16.45
C PRO A 198 6.54 14.32 -15.27
N GLY A 199 6.72 13.74 -14.08
CA GLY A 199 7.02 14.46 -12.84
C GLY A 199 5.89 14.44 -11.80
N ASP A 200 4.67 14.12 -12.19
CA ASP A 200 3.57 13.95 -11.23
C ASP A 200 3.81 12.75 -10.31
N THR A 201 3.47 12.89 -9.03
CA THR A 201 3.54 11.77 -8.09
C THR A 201 2.55 10.67 -8.49
N LEU A 202 2.77 9.44 -8.03
CA LEU A 202 1.84 8.35 -8.31
C LEU A 202 0.42 8.65 -7.79
N PHE A 203 0.30 9.37 -6.66
CA PHE A 203 -0.99 9.78 -6.12
C PHE A 203 -1.68 10.81 -7.03
N ASP A 204 -0.94 11.80 -7.54
CA ASP A 204 -1.47 12.77 -8.50
C ASP A 204 -1.95 12.06 -9.76
N ARG A 205 -1.16 11.11 -10.27
CA ARG A 205 -1.48 10.36 -11.49
C ARG A 205 -2.71 9.48 -11.37
N THR A 206 -3.03 9.03 -10.16
CA THR A 206 -4.17 8.14 -9.89
C THR A 206 -5.39 8.87 -9.34
N HIS A 207 -5.26 10.18 -9.09
CA HIS A 207 -6.24 10.97 -8.35
C HIS A 207 -7.65 10.88 -8.95
N THR A 208 -7.78 11.12 -10.26
CA THR A 208 -9.08 11.11 -10.94
C THR A 208 -9.74 9.73 -10.87
N ALA A 209 -8.97 8.66 -11.12
CA ALA A 209 -9.46 7.29 -11.08
C ALA A 209 -9.96 6.89 -9.68
N TYR A 210 -9.17 7.15 -8.64
CA TYR A 210 -9.57 6.92 -7.25
C TYR A 210 -10.82 7.70 -6.85
N ARG A 211 -10.88 8.98 -7.24
CA ARG A 211 -12.07 9.81 -6.98
C ARG A 211 -13.30 9.19 -7.64
N THR A 212 -13.24 8.78 -8.90
CA THR A 212 -14.35 8.11 -9.59
C THR A 212 -14.82 6.89 -8.83
N VAL A 213 -13.91 5.98 -8.47
CA VAL A 213 -14.28 4.74 -7.76
C VAL A 213 -14.89 5.03 -6.40
N MET A 214 -14.30 5.94 -5.62
CA MET A 214 -14.81 6.27 -4.29
C MET A 214 -16.18 6.95 -4.34
N MET A 215 -16.37 7.92 -5.24
CA MET A 215 -17.67 8.58 -5.41
C MET A 215 -18.75 7.60 -5.83
N HIS A 216 -18.42 6.67 -6.74
CA HIS A 216 -19.34 5.60 -7.12
C HIS A 216 -19.66 4.67 -5.95
N SER A 217 -18.65 4.31 -5.16
CA SER A 217 -18.77 3.38 -4.03
C SER A 217 -19.53 3.98 -2.83
N VAL A 218 -19.57 5.31 -2.70
CA VAL A 218 -20.34 6.03 -1.67
C VAL A 218 -21.85 6.01 -1.96
N ALA A 219 -22.24 5.96 -3.24
CA ALA A 219 -23.65 5.94 -3.62
C ALA A 219 -24.25 4.56 -3.36
N GLU A 220 -25.14 4.48 -2.36
CA GLU A 220 -25.80 3.24 -1.95
C GLU A 220 -26.56 2.55 -3.09
N SER A 221 -27.15 3.33 -4.01
CA SER A 221 -27.87 2.82 -5.19
C SER A 221 -26.99 2.01 -6.14
N ASN A 222 -25.67 2.21 -6.10
CA ASN A 222 -24.71 1.54 -6.99
C ASN A 222 -24.28 0.17 -6.46
N TRP A 223 -24.66 -0.16 -5.23
CA TRP A 223 -24.45 -1.47 -4.67
C TRP A 223 -25.72 -2.27 -4.87
N PRO A 224 -25.65 -3.44 -5.55
CA PRO A 224 -26.80 -4.30 -5.65
C PRO A 224 -27.20 -4.67 -4.21
N ALA A 225 -28.37 -4.22 -3.77
CA ALA A 225 -28.95 -4.75 -2.55
C ALA A 225 -29.28 -6.21 -2.79
N VAL A 226 -28.33 -7.15 -2.61
CA VAL A 226 -28.61 -8.60 -2.63
C VAL A 226 -29.41 -9.04 -3.88
N ASN A 227 -29.30 -8.31 -5.00
CA ASN A 227 -30.16 -8.50 -6.17
C ASN A 227 -29.47 -9.46 -7.13
N VAL A 228 -29.68 -10.74 -6.89
CA VAL A 228 -29.48 -11.82 -7.87
C VAL A 228 -30.28 -11.47 -9.13
N GLY A 229 -29.60 -11.27 -10.26
CA GLY A 229 -30.22 -11.12 -11.58
C GLY A 229 -30.23 -9.72 -12.21
N ALA A 230 -29.59 -8.71 -11.61
CA ALA A 230 -29.45 -7.40 -12.27
C ALA A 230 -28.32 -7.42 -13.32
N ALA A 231 -28.62 -6.86 -14.50
CA ALA A 231 -27.65 -6.63 -15.57
C ALA A 231 -26.42 -5.85 -15.07
N THR A 232 -25.28 -6.02 -15.75
CA THR A 232 -24.02 -5.32 -15.46
C THR A 232 -24.29 -3.83 -15.20
N PRO A 233 -23.94 -3.28 -14.02
CA PRO A 233 -24.22 -1.88 -13.74
C PRO A 233 -23.52 -0.99 -14.77
N PRO A 234 -24.15 0.13 -15.17
CA PRO A 234 -23.51 1.07 -16.08
C PRO A 234 -22.22 1.62 -15.43
N PRO A 235 -21.19 1.91 -16.24
CA PRO A 235 -19.90 2.40 -15.76
C PRO A 235 -20.01 3.68 -14.92
N ALA A 236 -19.19 3.76 -13.86
CA ALA A 236 -19.32 4.71 -12.76
C ALA A 236 -19.45 6.19 -13.12
N THR A 237 -18.83 6.64 -14.19
CA THR A 237 -18.91 8.03 -14.65
C THR A 237 -18.39 8.00 -16.07
N VAL A 238 -19.27 8.14 -17.04
CA VAL A 238 -18.85 8.23 -18.44
C VAL A 238 -18.62 9.69 -18.76
N ALA A 239 -17.35 10.10 -18.86
CA ALA A 239 -17.04 11.22 -19.74
C ALA A 239 -17.51 10.86 -21.16
N SER A 240 -17.87 11.83 -22.00
CA SER A 240 -18.45 11.57 -23.33
C SER A 240 -17.63 10.64 -24.22
N ALA A 241 -16.31 10.58 -24.02
CA ALA A 241 -15.42 9.66 -24.72
C ALA A 241 -15.50 8.22 -24.20
N GLU A 242 -15.69 8.01 -22.89
CA GLU A 242 -15.85 6.69 -22.29
C GLU A 242 -17.25 6.13 -22.63
N ALA A 243 -18.28 6.97 -22.74
CA ALA A 243 -19.64 6.55 -23.14
C ALA A 243 -19.67 5.84 -24.48
N ARG A 244 -18.93 6.38 -25.45
CA ARG A 244 -18.83 5.85 -26.83
C ARG A 244 -18.15 4.48 -26.89
N ASP A 245 -17.26 4.19 -25.94
CA ASP A 245 -16.59 2.89 -25.89
C ASP A 245 -17.62 1.81 -25.52
N PHE A 246 -18.47 2.07 -24.53
CA PHE A 246 -19.54 1.14 -24.15
C PHE A 246 -20.57 0.91 -25.27
N GLU A 247 -20.93 1.95 -26.03
CA GLU A 247 -21.80 1.82 -27.20
C GLU A 247 -21.21 0.90 -28.29
N SER A 248 -19.88 0.84 -28.39
CA SER A 248 -19.17 -0.01 -29.35
C SER A 248 -19.03 -1.48 -28.92
N GLY A 249 -19.42 -1.82 -27.69
CA GLY A 249 -19.30 -3.18 -27.14
C GLY A 249 -17.89 -3.56 -26.67
N ALA A 250 -16.93 -2.64 -26.69
CA ALA A 250 -15.56 -2.84 -26.21
C ALA A 250 -14.99 -1.57 -25.57
N LEU A 251 -14.12 -1.75 -24.58
CA LEU A 251 -13.34 -0.67 -24.00
C LEU A 251 -12.10 -0.40 -24.79
N ARG A 252 -11.90 0.87 -25.16
CA ARG A 252 -10.69 1.26 -25.89
C ARG A 252 -9.46 1.17 -25.01
N CYS A 253 -8.41 0.60 -25.57
CA CYS A 253 -7.09 0.65 -24.98
C CYS A 253 -6.47 2.05 -25.08
N ASP A 254 -5.40 2.31 -24.32
CA ASP A 254 -4.68 3.58 -24.40
C ASP A 254 -3.68 3.67 -25.56
N GLY A 255 -3.43 2.56 -26.26
CA GLY A 255 -2.46 2.44 -27.35
C GLY A 255 -0.99 2.49 -26.91
N ALA A 256 -0.71 2.76 -25.64
CA ALA A 256 0.64 2.93 -25.11
C ALA A 256 1.08 1.73 -24.26
N ILE A 257 0.19 1.27 -23.39
CA ILE A 257 0.39 0.12 -22.51
C ILE A 257 -0.29 -1.12 -23.09
N ARG A 258 -1.43 -0.92 -23.76
CA ARG A 258 -2.21 -1.98 -24.42
C ARG A 258 -2.59 -1.51 -25.81
N THR A 259 -2.52 -2.43 -26.78
CA THR A 259 -2.84 -2.18 -28.19
C THR A 259 -4.21 -2.71 -28.62
N ASP A 260 -4.73 -3.72 -27.91
CA ASP A 260 -6.00 -4.36 -28.24
C ASP A 260 -7.11 -3.88 -27.31
N ASP A 261 -8.25 -3.51 -27.89
CA ASP A 261 -9.45 -3.15 -27.15
C ASP A 261 -9.99 -4.38 -26.37
N VAL A 262 -10.67 -4.12 -25.26
CA VAL A 262 -11.18 -5.17 -24.37
C VAL A 262 -12.69 -5.30 -24.54
N PRO A 263 -13.22 -6.42 -25.08
CA PRO A 263 -14.65 -6.66 -25.17
C PRO A 263 -15.35 -6.52 -23.81
N LEU A 264 -16.56 -5.97 -23.77
CA LEU A 264 -17.31 -5.84 -22.51
C LEU A 264 -17.58 -7.22 -21.85
N ALA A 265 -17.70 -8.28 -22.66
CA ALA A 265 -17.85 -9.66 -22.18
C ALA A 265 -16.60 -10.19 -21.46
N ASP A 266 -15.43 -9.56 -21.65
CA ASP A 266 -14.18 -9.92 -20.99
C ASP A 266 -13.95 -9.17 -19.68
N LEU A 267 -14.87 -8.30 -19.24
CA LEU A 267 -14.78 -7.56 -17.98
C LEU A 267 -15.11 -8.44 -16.77
N THR A 268 -14.43 -9.58 -16.65
CA THR A 268 -14.51 -10.52 -15.52
C THR A 268 -13.10 -10.88 -15.08
N VAL A 269 -12.90 -11.32 -13.85
CA VAL A 269 -11.56 -11.72 -13.38
C VAL A 269 -10.92 -12.79 -14.27
N ALA A 270 -11.71 -13.74 -14.77
CA ALA A 270 -11.21 -14.86 -15.55
C ALA A 270 -10.80 -14.49 -16.97
N ARG A 271 -11.51 -13.54 -17.59
CA ARG A 271 -11.32 -13.19 -19.01
C ARG A 271 -10.55 -11.90 -19.22
N PHE A 272 -10.52 -11.02 -18.22
CA PHE A 272 -9.85 -9.74 -18.37
C PHE A 272 -8.35 -9.97 -18.62
N PRO A 273 -7.76 -9.34 -19.65
CA PRO A 273 -6.38 -9.56 -20.03
C PRO A 273 -5.41 -8.82 -19.09
N TRP A 274 -5.30 -9.30 -17.84
CA TRP A 274 -4.52 -8.65 -16.78
C TRP A 274 -3.07 -8.38 -17.17
N ARG A 275 -2.62 -7.16 -16.88
CA ARG A 275 -1.22 -6.76 -16.98
C ARG A 275 -0.58 -6.78 -15.61
N GLY A 276 0.60 -7.40 -15.53
CA GLY A 276 1.46 -7.32 -14.36
C GLY A 276 2.16 -5.96 -14.23
N HIS A 277 2.44 -5.53 -13.01
CA HIS A 277 3.11 -4.26 -12.74
C HIS A 277 4.05 -4.32 -11.53
N ASP A 278 5.21 -3.67 -11.66
CA ASP A 278 6.26 -3.75 -10.65
C ASP A 278 6.25 -2.54 -9.70
N ASN A 279 5.67 -1.42 -10.12
CA ASN A 279 5.72 -0.12 -9.42
C ASN A 279 5.10 -0.11 -8.01
N LEU A 280 4.15 -0.99 -7.73
CA LEU A 280 3.56 -1.16 -6.39
C LEU A 280 4.09 -2.40 -5.69
N ALA A 281 4.41 -3.46 -6.42
CA ALA A 281 4.91 -4.71 -5.86
C ALA A 281 6.36 -4.61 -5.36
N LEU A 282 7.19 -3.83 -6.08
CA LEU A 282 8.63 -3.70 -5.91
C LEU A 282 9.03 -2.23 -5.73
N ILE A 283 10.11 -2.02 -4.99
CA ILE A 283 10.80 -0.73 -4.84
C ILE A 283 12.24 -0.98 -5.29
N ASN A 284 12.64 -0.41 -6.43
CA ASN A 284 13.96 -0.61 -7.03
C ASN A 284 14.36 -2.10 -7.12
N GLY A 285 13.42 -2.95 -7.56
CA GLY A 285 13.64 -4.41 -7.69
C GLY A 285 13.55 -5.20 -6.39
N VAL A 286 13.41 -4.54 -5.24
CA VAL A 286 13.25 -5.20 -3.93
C VAL A 286 11.76 -5.27 -3.59
N ALA A 287 11.29 -6.46 -3.19
CA ALA A 287 9.92 -6.61 -2.71
C ALA A 287 9.68 -5.73 -1.48
N SER A 288 8.53 -5.06 -1.45
CA SER A 288 8.30 -4.10 -0.36
C SER A 288 8.14 -4.79 1.01
N VAL A 289 7.79 -6.07 1.07
CA VAL A 289 7.74 -6.90 2.29
C VAL A 289 8.82 -7.98 2.23
N GLY A 290 9.29 -8.49 3.37
CA GLY A 290 10.39 -9.45 3.41
C GLY A 290 9.98 -10.89 3.08
N GLY A 291 8.71 -11.26 3.27
CA GLY A 291 8.28 -12.67 3.14
C GLY A 291 8.26 -13.25 1.72
N THR A 292 8.66 -12.51 0.68
CA THR A 292 8.46 -12.92 -0.71
C THR A 292 9.33 -12.13 -1.69
N CYS A 293 9.80 -12.76 -2.77
CA CYS A 293 10.49 -12.08 -3.87
C CYS A 293 9.52 -11.51 -4.92
N ALA A 294 8.25 -11.88 -4.89
CA ALA A 294 7.25 -11.47 -5.87
C ALA A 294 6.49 -10.18 -5.48
N GLY A 295 6.68 -9.68 -4.25
CA GLY A 295 6.07 -8.44 -3.76
C GLY A 295 4.84 -8.64 -2.86
N ILE A 296 3.99 -7.62 -2.75
CA ILE A 296 3.02 -7.46 -1.63
C ILE A 296 1.75 -8.31 -1.81
N GLY A 297 1.54 -9.00 -2.92
CA GLY A 297 0.28 -9.71 -3.19
C GLY A 297 -0.04 -10.78 -2.13
N SER A 298 0.86 -11.75 -2.01
CA SER A 298 0.78 -12.78 -0.99
C SER A 298 2.17 -13.20 -0.54
N THR A 299 2.34 -13.47 0.76
CA THR A 299 3.57 -14.10 1.23
C THR A 299 3.52 -15.60 1.11
N LYS A 300 2.36 -16.22 1.43
CA LYS A 300 2.10 -17.68 1.43
C LYS A 300 3.35 -18.49 1.80
N MET A 301 4.10 -17.99 2.80
CA MET A 301 5.40 -18.53 3.13
C MET A 301 5.22 -19.98 3.55
N LEU A 302 6.07 -20.85 3.01
CA LEU A 302 6.03 -22.27 3.30
C LEU A 302 6.80 -22.53 4.58
N GLU A 303 6.33 -23.47 5.39
CA GLU A 303 7.14 -23.97 6.51
C GLU A 303 8.40 -24.64 5.95
N ASP A 304 9.53 -24.34 6.58
CA ASP A 304 10.80 -24.96 6.24
C ASP A 304 10.99 -26.22 7.10
N THR A 305 10.40 -27.32 6.63
CA THR A 305 10.48 -28.65 7.26
C THR A 305 11.91 -29.21 7.31
N SER A 306 12.86 -28.59 6.62
CA SER A 306 14.27 -29.01 6.60
C SER A 306 15.13 -28.36 7.69
N ALA A 307 14.61 -27.33 8.37
CA ALA A 307 15.32 -26.65 9.44
C ALA A 307 15.00 -27.28 10.79
N ALA A 308 16.02 -27.67 11.55
CA ALA A 308 15.86 -27.97 12.97
C ALA A 308 15.26 -26.72 13.68
N PRO A 309 14.36 -26.89 14.67
CA PRO A 309 13.82 -25.77 15.42
C PRO A 309 14.96 -25.10 16.20
N GLN A 310 15.54 -24.04 15.64
CA GLN A 310 16.70 -23.35 16.21
C GLN A 310 16.32 -22.31 17.29
N VAL A 311 15.04 -21.97 17.40
CA VAL A 311 14.51 -21.06 18.43
C VAL A 311 13.20 -21.64 18.94
N GLU A 312 13.10 -21.85 20.25
CA GLU A 312 11.93 -22.43 20.91
C GLU A 312 10.62 -21.83 20.37
N GLY A 313 9.83 -22.65 19.66
CA GLY A 313 8.47 -22.32 19.25
C GLY A 313 8.29 -21.51 17.95
N ARG A 314 9.34 -21.09 17.23
CA ARG A 314 9.18 -20.38 15.94
C ARG A 314 9.50 -21.28 14.74
N VAL A 315 8.49 -21.57 13.94
CA VAL A 315 8.64 -22.29 12.67
C VAL A 315 9.41 -21.43 11.67
N ARG A 316 10.56 -21.91 11.19
CA ARG A 316 11.29 -21.26 10.11
C ARG A 316 10.44 -21.34 8.84
N ARG A 317 10.34 -20.23 8.11
CA ARG A 317 9.50 -20.11 6.92
C ARG A 317 10.35 -19.67 5.73
N LYS A 318 9.97 -20.12 4.53
CA LYS A 318 10.63 -19.81 3.26
C LYS A 318 9.67 -19.22 2.23
N CYS A 319 10.22 -18.40 1.34
CA CYS A 319 9.49 -17.81 0.24
C CYS A 319 8.88 -18.90 -0.66
N ARG A 320 7.57 -18.81 -0.93
CA ARG A 320 6.87 -19.75 -1.82
C ARG A 320 7.43 -19.76 -3.24
N TYR A 321 7.94 -18.63 -3.71
CA TYR A 321 8.28 -18.42 -5.12
C TYR A 321 9.68 -18.92 -5.48
N CYS A 322 10.65 -18.78 -4.57
CA CYS A 322 12.05 -19.17 -4.83
C CYS A 322 12.67 -20.03 -3.73
N GLY A 323 11.96 -20.31 -2.63
CA GLY A 323 12.48 -21.12 -1.52
C GLY A 323 13.46 -20.41 -0.59
N ASP A 324 13.74 -19.11 -0.79
CA ASP A 324 14.63 -18.34 0.08
C ASP A 324 14.11 -18.23 1.51
N ALA A 325 14.99 -18.42 2.49
CA ALA A 325 14.68 -18.34 3.92
C ALA A 325 15.30 -17.12 4.61
N THR A 326 15.80 -16.14 3.84
CA THR A 326 16.49 -14.93 4.34
C THR A 326 15.58 -13.71 4.46
N TYR A 327 14.26 -13.90 4.29
CA TYR A 327 13.29 -12.80 4.22
C TYR A 327 13.61 -11.78 3.12
N HIS A 328 14.26 -12.23 2.04
CA HIS A 328 14.63 -11.36 0.93
C HIS A 328 15.21 -10.03 1.40
N ALA A 329 16.16 -10.09 2.34
CA ALA A 329 16.86 -8.92 2.85
C ALA A 329 17.30 -8.06 1.65
N ALA A 330 17.04 -6.76 1.74
CA ALA A 330 17.43 -5.81 0.75
C ALA A 330 18.94 -5.96 0.58
N GLY A 331 19.38 -6.16 -0.66
CA GLY A 331 20.80 -6.25 -0.98
C GLY A 331 21.52 -4.93 -0.69
N ARG A 332 22.68 -4.72 -1.32
CA ARG A 332 23.40 -3.45 -1.16
C ARG A 332 22.47 -2.27 -1.49
N PRO A 333 22.36 -1.27 -0.59
CA PRO A 333 21.55 -0.08 -0.85
C PRO A 333 21.97 0.61 -2.15
N PHE A 334 21.01 1.18 -2.86
CA PHE A 334 21.28 1.99 -4.05
C PHE A 334 22.22 3.15 -3.70
N ARG A 335 23.24 3.38 -4.54
CA ARG A 335 24.16 4.51 -4.45
C ARG A 335 24.29 5.16 -5.82
N THR A 336 24.25 6.48 -5.85
CA THR A 336 24.49 7.29 -7.06
C THR A 336 25.97 7.37 -7.42
N GLU A 337 26.88 7.08 -6.49
CA GLU A 337 28.34 7.13 -6.64
C GLU A 337 28.92 8.53 -6.96
N ARG A 338 28.07 9.55 -7.14
CA ARG A 338 28.51 10.93 -7.37
C ARG A 338 28.93 11.62 -6.06
N PRO A 339 29.98 12.47 -6.06
CA PRO A 339 30.40 13.21 -4.87
C PRO A 339 29.31 14.17 -4.38
N PHE A 340 29.28 14.46 -3.08
CA PHE A 340 28.39 15.47 -2.49
C PHE A 340 28.86 16.87 -2.86
N THR A 341 27.92 17.78 -3.18
CA THR A 341 28.21 19.20 -3.39
C THR A 341 28.08 19.99 -2.10
N ASP A 342 28.65 21.21 -2.08
CA ASP A 342 28.55 22.10 -0.92
C ASP A 342 27.09 22.48 -0.61
N GLU A 343 26.24 22.64 -1.64
CA GLU A 343 24.81 22.91 -1.47
C GLU A 343 24.08 21.73 -0.83
N GLU A 344 24.44 20.50 -1.22
CA GLU A 344 23.89 19.28 -0.63
C GLU A 344 24.28 19.15 0.85
N ASP A 345 25.52 19.50 1.21
CA ASP A 345 25.96 19.52 2.60
C ASP A 345 25.22 20.55 3.44
N GLN A 346 25.03 21.76 2.90
CA GLN A 346 24.24 22.80 3.56
C GLN A 346 22.81 22.32 3.80
N LEU A 347 22.20 21.67 2.81
CA LEU A 347 20.85 21.11 2.94
C LEU A 347 20.78 20.05 4.03
N VAL A 348 21.76 19.13 4.08
CA VAL A 348 21.86 18.10 5.12
C VAL A 348 21.99 18.74 6.51
N LEU A 349 22.84 19.75 6.68
CA LEU A 349 23.05 20.43 7.96
C LEU A 349 21.81 21.20 8.43
N ILE A 350 21.08 21.86 7.52
CA ILE A 350 19.82 22.56 7.84
C ILE A 350 18.79 21.56 8.36
N HIS A 351 18.66 20.40 7.70
CA HIS A 351 17.70 19.37 8.10
C HIS A 351 18.16 18.55 9.30
N LEU A 352 19.46 18.48 9.58
CA LEU A 352 20.00 17.80 10.75
C LEU A 352 19.40 18.34 12.05
N TYR A 353 19.19 19.66 12.15
CA TYR A 353 18.53 20.25 13.31
C TYR A 353 17.12 19.67 13.53
N GLN A 354 16.35 19.43 12.46
CA GLN A 354 15.02 18.81 12.55
C GLN A 354 15.10 17.33 12.96
N ILE A 355 16.13 16.62 12.48
CA ILE A 355 16.39 15.22 12.81
C ILE A 355 16.79 15.07 14.29
N LEU A 356 17.59 16.00 14.81
CA LEU A 356 18.11 15.98 16.19
C LEU A 356 17.12 16.49 17.23
N THR A 357 16.22 17.40 16.86
CA THR A 357 15.22 18.00 17.78
C THR A 357 13.94 17.19 17.97
N GLY A 358 13.91 15.93 17.52
CA GLY A 358 12.84 14.98 17.85
C GLY A 358 11.73 14.83 16.79
N GLY A 359 11.97 15.23 15.55
CA GLY A 359 11.10 14.87 14.42
C GLY A 359 11.24 13.40 14.01
N ASP A 360 10.32 12.92 13.15
CA ASP A 360 10.44 11.59 12.53
C ASP A 360 11.70 11.53 11.65
N LYS A 361 12.72 10.84 12.16
CA LYS A 361 14.04 10.75 11.54
C LYS A 361 14.00 10.08 10.18
N VAL A 362 13.14 9.06 10.02
CA VAL A 362 12.99 8.33 8.76
C VAL A 362 12.40 9.25 7.71
N ALA A 363 11.27 9.90 8.01
CA ALA A 363 10.62 10.80 7.08
C ALA A 363 11.53 11.98 6.66
N ALA A 364 12.36 12.49 7.58
CA ALA A 364 13.32 13.54 7.29
C ALA A 364 14.43 13.08 6.33
N VAL A 365 15.00 11.89 6.54
CA VAL A 365 16.01 11.29 5.66
C VAL A 365 15.46 11.00 4.27
N GLU A 366 14.25 10.43 4.18
CA GLU A 366 13.59 10.16 2.89
C GLU A 366 13.33 11.45 2.10
N LYS A 367 12.93 12.53 2.80
CA LYS A 367 12.72 13.84 2.18
C LYS A 367 14.02 14.39 1.59
N LEU A 368 15.12 14.37 2.36
CA LEU A 368 16.44 14.79 1.88
C LEU A 368 16.90 13.96 0.69
N ALA A 369 16.77 12.63 0.76
CA ALA A 369 17.12 11.73 -0.32
C ALA A 369 16.36 12.04 -1.60
N HIS A 370 15.06 12.37 -1.49
CA HIS A 370 14.25 12.79 -2.62
C HIS A 370 14.69 14.15 -3.19
N GLU A 371 14.87 15.17 -2.36
CA GLU A 371 15.31 16.50 -2.82
C GLU A 371 16.67 16.47 -3.50
N MET A 372 17.58 15.63 -3.00
CA MET A 372 18.92 15.45 -3.54
C MET A 372 18.98 14.41 -4.67
N GLN A 373 17.88 13.71 -4.99
CA GLN A 373 17.88 12.60 -5.96
C GLN A 373 18.99 11.56 -5.65
N ARG A 374 19.10 11.14 -4.39
CA ARG A 374 20.07 10.15 -3.88
C ARG A 374 19.39 8.99 -3.16
N GLY A 375 20.14 7.93 -2.89
CA GLY A 375 19.68 6.87 -1.99
C GLY A 375 19.65 7.34 -0.54
N THR A 376 18.69 6.86 0.26
CA THR A 376 18.62 7.17 1.71
C THR A 376 19.88 6.76 2.45
N TYR A 377 20.48 5.64 2.05
CA TYR A 377 21.75 5.19 2.60
C TYR A 377 22.89 6.20 2.41
N GLU A 378 23.00 6.83 1.24
CA GLU A 378 24.03 7.85 0.98
C GLU A 378 23.84 9.06 1.89
N VAL A 379 22.60 9.50 2.06
CA VAL A 379 22.25 10.62 2.95
C VAL A 379 22.60 10.29 4.40
N ILE A 380 22.29 9.08 4.87
CA ILE A 380 22.64 8.62 6.22
C ILE A 380 24.16 8.64 6.43
N CYS A 381 24.92 8.06 5.50
CA CYS A 381 26.38 8.09 5.56
C CYS A 381 26.93 9.53 5.57
N ARG A 382 26.32 10.44 4.79
CA ARG A 382 26.75 11.84 4.78
C ARG A 382 26.45 12.56 6.09
N ILE A 383 25.29 12.33 6.69
CA ILE A 383 24.94 12.85 8.02
C ILE A 383 26.00 12.40 9.05
N GLN A 384 26.34 11.11 9.06
CA GLN A 384 27.36 10.57 9.96
C GLN A 384 28.72 11.25 9.74
N HIS A 385 29.12 11.43 8.48
CA HIS A 385 30.36 12.11 8.13
C HIS A 385 30.40 13.59 8.58
N LEU A 386 29.33 14.36 8.33
CA LEU A 386 29.26 15.79 8.64
C LEU A 386 29.14 16.08 10.14
N THR A 387 28.55 15.17 10.91
CA THR A 387 28.34 15.36 12.35
C THR A 387 29.48 14.88 13.23
N ASN A 388 30.44 14.15 12.64
CA ASN A 388 31.53 13.49 13.36
C ASN A 388 31.03 12.69 14.59
N SER A 389 29.77 12.25 14.54
CA SER A 389 29.09 11.67 15.69
C SER A 389 29.51 10.20 15.79
N SER A 390 30.23 9.86 16.86
CA SER A 390 30.57 8.47 17.22
C SER A 390 29.33 7.68 17.64
N THR A 391 28.32 8.35 18.18
CA THR A 391 26.93 7.90 18.14
C THR A 391 26.48 7.99 16.70
N LYS A 392 26.59 6.89 15.94
CA LYS A 392 25.88 6.79 14.66
C LYS A 392 24.45 7.22 14.98
N LEU A 393 23.90 8.21 14.25
CA LEU A 393 22.51 8.70 14.45
C LEU A 393 21.44 7.57 14.44
N MET A 394 21.90 6.35 14.11
CA MET A 394 21.24 5.14 13.72
C MET A 394 22.13 3.88 14.02
N ASP A 395 22.60 3.65 15.25
CA ASP A 395 23.10 2.30 15.63
C ASP A 395 22.04 1.19 15.42
N SER A 396 20.78 1.57 15.16
CA SER A 396 19.68 0.71 14.71
C SER A 396 19.57 0.49 13.18
N ILE A 397 20.35 1.20 12.34
CA ILE A 397 20.25 1.19 10.85
C ILE A 397 21.63 1.03 10.21
N ASP A 398 22.43 0.06 10.66
CA ASP A 398 23.67 -0.32 9.94
C ASP A 398 23.40 -1.49 8.97
N PRO A 399 23.52 -1.31 7.64
CA PRO A 399 23.37 -2.38 6.66
C PRO A 399 24.60 -3.27 6.51
N ALA A 400 25.72 -3.03 7.20
CA ALA A 400 26.93 -3.85 7.01
C ALA A 400 27.92 -3.87 8.20
N SER A 401 27.94 -4.98 8.93
CA SER A 401 29.21 -5.67 9.22
C SER A 401 29.19 -7.01 8.47
N PRO A 402 29.87 -7.13 7.31
CA PRO A 402 30.07 -8.40 6.65
C PRO A 402 31.26 -9.10 7.31
N SER A 403 31.10 -9.49 8.57
CA SER A 403 31.96 -10.40 9.33
C SER A 403 31.51 -10.35 10.78
N ASP A 404 30.81 -11.39 11.21
CA ASP A 404 31.13 -12.13 12.42
C ASP A 404 30.31 -13.43 12.40
N SER A 405 30.93 -14.41 11.70
CA SER A 405 30.62 -15.85 11.60
C SER A 405 29.28 -16.29 11.02
#